data_AF-F3FSZ2-F1
#
_entry.id   AF-F3FSZ2-F1
#
_cell.length_a   1.000
_cell.length_b   1.000
_cell.length_c   1.000
_cell.angle_alpha   90.00
_cell.angle_beta   90.00
_cell.angle_gamma   90.00
#
_symmetry.space_group_name_H-M   'P 1'
#
loop_
_entity.id
_entity.type
_entity.pdbx_description
1 polymer ?
#
loop_
_entity_poly.entity_id
_entity_poly.type
_entity_poly.pdbx_seq_one_letter_code
_entity_poly.pdbx_strand_id
1 'polypeptide(L)' 'DNAFLNHSAKTVQGWGYAVFGEVIEGTDVVDKIKGVATSSKAGHQDVPVEDVIIEKAEIVE' A
#
# COMPACT_ATOMS: atom_id res chain seq x y z
N ASP A 1 6.40 -8.79 -8.13
CA ASP A 1 5.33 -8.50 -9.09
C ASP A 1 4.00 -8.97 -8.50
N ASN A 2 2.92 -8.19 -8.64
CA ASN A 2 1.65 -8.37 -7.93
C ASN A 2 0.49 -8.74 -8.87
N ALA A 3 0.79 -9.39 -10.00
CA ALA A 3 -0.16 -9.72 -11.06
C ALA A 3 -1.40 -10.51 -10.60
N PHE A 4 -1.34 -11.22 -9.46
CA PHE A 4 -2.48 -11.89 -8.86
C PHE A 4 -3.59 -10.95 -8.38
N LEU A 5 -3.29 -9.65 -8.23
CA LEU A 5 -4.27 -8.61 -7.91
C LEU A 5 -4.99 -8.05 -9.15
N ASN A 6 -4.54 -8.40 -10.36
CA ASN A 6 -5.12 -7.86 -11.59
C ASN A 6 -6.52 -8.44 -11.85
N HIS A 7 -7.43 -7.62 -12.38
CA HIS A 7 -8.74 -8.07 -12.83
C HIS A 7 -8.59 -9.15 -13.92
N SER A 8 -9.27 -10.28 -13.73
CA SER A 8 -9.32 -11.40 -14.68
C SER A 8 -10.74 -11.73 -15.14
N ALA A 9 -11.77 -11.52 -14.31
CA ALA A 9 -13.17 -11.77 -14.65
C ALA A 9 -14.14 -11.06 -13.69
N LYS A 10 -15.39 -10.85 -14.11
CA LYS A 10 -16.47 -10.30 -13.25
C LYS A 10 -17.05 -11.35 -12.29
N THR A 11 -16.20 -11.98 -11.50
CA THR A 11 -16.54 -12.96 -10.46
C THR A 11 -15.94 -12.51 -9.13
N VAL A 12 -16.46 -13.02 -8.01
CA VAL A 12 -15.97 -12.69 -6.67
C VAL A 12 -14.44 -12.84 -6.56
N GLN A 13 -13.87 -13.87 -7.19
CA GLN A 13 -12.43 -14.15 -7.19
C GLN A 13 -11.66 -13.41 -8.28
N GLY A 14 -12.33 -12.96 -9.35
CA GLY A 14 -11.69 -12.41 -10.54
C GLY A 14 -11.67 -10.88 -10.62
N TRP A 15 -12.37 -10.17 -9.73
CA TRP A 15 -12.51 -8.71 -9.80
C TRP A 15 -11.18 -7.97 -9.67
N GLY A 16 -10.26 -8.48 -8.85
CA GLY A 16 -8.97 -7.85 -8.60
C GLY A 16 -9.08 -6.50 -7.88
N TYR A 17 -8.05 -5.66 -8.07
CA TYR A 17 -7.90 -4.35 -7.44
C TYR A 17 -7.72 -3.27 -8.51
N ALA A 18 -8.49 -2.19 -8.42
CA ALA A 18 -8.47 -1.10 -9.39
C ALA A 18 -7.25 -0.18 -9.15
N VAL A 19 -6.35 -0.12 -10.12
CA VAL A 19 -5.28 0.89 -10.16
C VAL A 19 -5.87 2.22 -10.61
N PHE A 20 -5.56 3.31 -9.89
CA PHE A 20 -6.05 4.66 -10.18
C PHE A 20 -4.95 5.72 -10.25
N GLY A 21 -3.69 5.34 -10.03
CA GLY A 21 -2.54 6.24 -10.04
C GLY A 21 -1.24 5.49 -9.81
N GLU A 22 -0.14 6.22 -9.90
CA GLU A 22 1.21 5.74 -9.65
C GLU A 22 2.02 6.77 -8.87
N VAL A 23 3.08 6.31 -8.21
CA VAL A 23 4.03 7.17 -7.51
C VAL A 23 5.05 7.65 -8.53
N ILE A 24 4.99 8.93 -8.91
CA ILE A 24 5.93 9.53 -9.87
C ILE A 24 7.23 10.04 -9.21
N GLU A 25 7.19 10.34 -7.91
CA GLU A 25 8.33 10.82 -7.13
C GLU A 25 8.28 10.22 -5.71
N GLY A 26 9.46 10.06 -5.08
CA GLY A 26 9.56 9.54 -3.70
C GLY A 26 9.50 8.01 -3.56
N THR A 27 9.82 7.26 -4.62
CA THR A 27 9.88 5.78 -4.56
C THR A 27 10.84 5.28 -3.49
N ASP A 28 11.95 5.99 -3.22
CA ASP A 28 12.90 5.65 -2.16
C ASP A 28 12.28 5.76 -0.74
N VAL A 29 11.33 6.70 -0.55
CA VAL A 29 10.57 6.83 0.70
C VAL A 29 9.62 5.65 0.86
N VAL A 30 8.93 5.25 -0.21
CA VAL A 30 8.09 4.05 -0.23
C VAL A 30 8.90 2.80 0.12
N ASP A 31 10.09 2.65 -0.46
CA ASP A 31 10.98 1.51 -0.19
C ASP A 31 11.49 1.49 1.26
N LYS A 32 11.77 2.66 1.85
CA LYS A 32 12.10 2.76 3.28
C LYS A 32 10.93 2.34 4.17
N ILE A 33 9.72 2.81 3.89
CA ILE A 33 8.51 2.48 4.64
C ILE A 33 8.23 0.98 4.58
N LYS A 34 8.37 0.36 3.41
CA LYS A 34 8.18 -1.08 3.22
C LYS A 34 9.07 -1.94 4.13
N GLY A 35 10.24 -1.44 4.51
CA GLY A 35 11.25 -2.17 5.29
C GLY A 35 11.20 -1.93 6.81
N VAL A 36 10.25 -1.15 7.33
CA VAL A 36 10.19 -0.87 8.77
C VAL A 36 9.86 -2.12 9.58
N ALA A 37 10.33 -2.16 10.83
CA ALA A 37 9.99 -3.25 11.74
C ALA A 37 8.48 -3.26 12.01
N THR A 38 7.86 -4.43 11.94
CA THR A 38 6.44 -4.63 12.21
C THR A 38 6.19 -5.57 13.39
N SER A 39 4.97 -5.53 13.93
CA SER A 39 4.51 -6.32 15.06
C SER A 39 3.04 -6.68 14.89
N SER A 40 2.51 -7.48 15.82
CA SER A 40 1.07 -7.73 15.93
C SER A 40 0.46 -6.83 17.01
N LYS A 41 -0.57 -6.07 16.67
CA LYS A 41 -1.23 -5.11 17.57
C LYS A 41 -2.74 -5.20 17.42
N ALA A 42 -3.46 -5.37 18.53
CA ALA A 42 -4.94 -5.42 18.57
C ALA A 42 -5.59 -6.41 17.57
N GLY A 43 -4.95 -7.56 17.31
CA GLY A 43 -5.45 -8.57 16.37
C GLY A 43 -5.07 -8.33 14.90
N HIS A 44 -4.38 -7.23 14.60
CA HIS A 44 -3.81 -6.96 13.28
C HIS A 44 -2.35 -7.40 13.20
N GLN A 45 -1.97 -8.07 12.11
CA GLN A 45 -0.59 -8.41 11.78
C GLN A 45 0.05 -7.29 10.95
N ASP A 46 1.38 -7.28 10.88
CA ASP A 46 2.19 -6.36 10.06
C ASP A 46 2.00 -4.87 10.38
N VAL A 47 1.70 -4.55 11.63
CA VAL A 47 1.58 -3.16 12.11
C VAL A 47 2.97 -2.60 12.39
N PRO A 48 3.37 -1.45 11.82
CA PRO A 48 4.65 -0.81 12.15
C PRO A 48 4.85 -0.65 13.66
N VAL A 49 6.07 -0.94 14.14
CA VAL A 49 6.44 -0.74 15.55
C VAL A 49 6.43 0.75 15.90
N GLU A 50 7.01 1.55 15.02
CA GLU A 50 6.95 3.01 15.04
C GLU A 50 5.94 3.46 13.97
N ASP A 51 5.07 4.40 14.32
CA ASP A 51 3.99 4.85 13.43
C ASP A 51 4.55 5.54 12.17
N VAL A 52 4.05 5.13 10.99
CA VAL A 52 4.32 5.80 9.71
C VAL A 52 3.13 6.72 9.41
N ILE A 53 3.29 8.02 9.70
CA ILE A 53 2.19 8.99 9.69
C ILE A 53 2.19 9.80 8.38
N ILE A 54 1.04 9.87 7.72
CA ILE A 54 0.79 10.86 6.67
C ILE A 54 0.36 12.16 7.38
N GLU A 55 1.28 13.12 7.50
CA GLU A 55 1.03 14.37 8.23
C GLU A 55 0.06 15.30 7.49
N LYS A 56 0.13 15.31 6.14
CA LYS A 56 -0.70 16.14 5.26
C LYS A 56 -0.78 15.49 3.88
N ALA A 57 -1.92 15.65 3.22
CA ALA A 57 -2.09 15.35 1.80
C ALA A 57 -2.75 16.55 1.12
N GLU A 58 -2.23 16.98 -0.04
CA GLU A 58 -2.74 18.12 -0.79
C GLU A 58 -2.70 17.86 -2.29
N ILE A 59 -3.60 18.53 -3.01
CA ILE A 59 -3.58 18.57 -4.47
C ILE A 59 -2.62 19.68 -4.86
N VAL A 60 -1.57 19.32 -5.60
CA VAL A 60 -0.60 20.26 -6.17
C VAL A 60 -0.99 20.59 -7.61
N GLU A 61 -0.76 21.83 -8.04
CA GLU A 61 -1.01 22.32 -9.40
C GLU A 61 0.17 22.10 -10.34
#